data_AF-A0A9D7DT29-F1
#
_entry.id   AF-A0A9D7DT29-F1
#
_cell.length_a   1.000
_cell.length_b   1.000
_cell.length_c   1.000
_cell.angle_alpha   90.00
_cell.angle_beta   90.00
_cell.angle_gamma   90.00
#
_symmetry.space_group_name_H-M   'P 1'
#
loop_
_entity.id
_entity.type
_entity.pdbx_description
1 polymer ?
#
loop_
_entity_poly.entity_id
_entity_poly.type
_entity_poly.pdbx_seq_one_letter_code
_entity_poly.pdbx_strand_id
1 'polypeptide(L)' 'MKSARPKSARTIHVRHAKYPLNFRLAADAFRAEYVAQALKVFDGNVSRTARELGITRRALQLLVAKSRTVTDTQSAQDI' A
#
# COMPACT_ATOMS: atom_id res chain seq x y z
N MET A 1 38.78 27.35 12.66
CA MET A 1 37.85 27.65 11.54
C MET A 1 36.78 26.57 11.52
N LYS A 2 35.49 26.89 11.73
CA LYS A 2 34.40 25.90 11.76
C LYS A 2 33.84 25.74 10.35
N SER A 3 34.08 24.61 9.69
CA SER A 3 33.49 24.30 8.38
C SER A 3 32.01 23.91 8.55
N ALA A 4 31.10 24.74 8.05
CA ALA A 4 29.69 24.42 7.96
C ALA A 4 29.48 23.27 6.95
N ARG A 5 28.89 22.15 7.39
CA ARG A 5 28.49 21.07 6.46
C ARG A 5 27.33 21.57 5.60
N PRO A 6 27.38 21.43 4.26
CA PRO A 6 26.23 21.76 3.42
C PRO A 6 25.09 20.78 3.73
N LYS A 7 23.88 21.32 3.90
CA LYS A 7 22.67 20.53 4.06
C LYS A 7 22.47 19.72 2.77
N SER A 8 22.74 18.42 2.82
CA SER A 8 22.39 17.47 1.76
C SER A 8 20.87 17.55 1.57
N ALA A 9 20.42 18.30 0.57
CA ALA A 9 19.02 18.32 0.17
C ALA A 9 18.65 16.89 -0.23
N ARG A 10 17.85 16.23 0.60
CA ARG A 10 17.34 14.90 0.32
C ARG A 10 16.34 15.04 -0.81
N THR A 11 16.81 14.85 -2.05
CA THR A 11 15.94 14.83 -3.23
C THR A 11 14.94 13.68 -3.08
N ILE A 12 13.68 14.01 -2.80
CA ILE A 12 12.60 13.03 -2.78
C ILE A 12 12.19 12.81 -4.23
N HIS A 13 12.56 11.67 -4.79
CA HIS A 13 12.05 11.24 -6.09
C HIS A 13 10.58 10.83 -5.94
N VAL A 14 9.68 11.78 -6.24
CA VAL A 14 8.24 11.49 -6.33
C VAL A 14 8.02 10.71 -7.62
N ARG A 15 7.72 9.41 -7.50
CA ARG A 15 7.34 8.58 -8.64
C ARG A 15 5.94 9.00 -9.10
N HIS A 16 5.86 9.86 -10.10
CA HIS A 16 4.60 10.14 -10.78
C HIS A 16 4.24 8.97 -11.69
N ALA A 17 3.00 8.47 -11.59
CA ALA A 17 2.49 7.48 -12.54
C ALA A 17 2.40 8.13 -13.94
N LYS A 18 2.92 7.44 -14.95
CA LYS A 18 3.03 7.93 -16.34
C LYS A 18 1.66 8.13 -17.02
N TYR A 19 0.61 7.52 -16.47
CA TYR A 19 -0.78 7.64 -16.88
C TYR A 19 -1.66 7.87 -15.64
N PRO A 20 -2.74 8.66 -15.73
CA PRO A 20 -3.66 8.82 -14.61
C PRO A 20 -4.32 7.47 -14.33
N LEU A 21 -3.93 6.81 -13.24
CA LEU A 21 -4.71 5.69 -12.73
C LEU A 21 -6.13 6.20 -12.48
N ASN A 22 -7.13 5.46 -12.97
CA ASN A 22 -8.50 5.68 -12.57
C ASN A 22 -8.54 5.67 -11.03
N PHE A 23 -9.19 6.67 -10.42
CA PHE A 23 -9.31 6.80 -8.96
C PHE A 23 -9.70 5.47 -8.30
N ARG A 24 -10.60 4.71 -8.94
CA ARG A 24 -11.02 3.39 -8.46
C ARG A 24 -9.85 2.40 -8.36
N LEU A 25 -9.00 2.34 -9.38
CA LEU A 25 -7.82 1.47 -9.40
C LEU A 25 -6.79 1.91 -8.36
N ALA A 26 -6.53 3.21 -8.28
CA ALA A 26 -5.61 3.77 -7.28
C ALA A 26 -6.09 3.48 -5.85
N ALA A 27 -7.39 3.64 -5.58
CA ALA A 27 -7.98 3.35 -4.29
C ALA A 27 -7.92 1.86 -3.94
N ASP A 28 -8.16 0.97 -4.92
CA ASP A 28 -8.06 -0.48 -4.70
C ASP A 28 -6.61 -0.92 -4.45
N ALA A 29 -5.64 -0.39 -5.20
CA ALA A 29 -4.22 -0.64 -4.96
C ALA A 29 -3.75 -0.14 -3.58
N PHE A 30 -4.13 1.09 -3.22
CA PHE A 30 -3.84 1.65 -1.90
C PHE A 30 -4.42 0.79 -0.78
N ARG A 31 -5.68 0.36 -0.90
CA ARG A 31 -6.33 -0.50 0.10
C ARG A 31 -5.59 -1.83 0.26
N ALA A 32 -5.17 -2.44 -0.85
CA ALA A 32 -4.43 -3.70 -0.84
C ALA A 32 -3.09 -3.55 -0.08
N GLU A 33 -2.29 -2.54 -0.42
CA GLU A 33 -1.01 -2.26 0.25
C GLU A 33 -1.20 -1.91 1.72
N TYR A 34 -2.19 -1.07 2.04
CA TYR A 34 -2.49 -0.65 3.39
C TYR A 34 -2.87 -1.85 4.28
N VAL A 35 -3.75 -2.73 3.80
CA VAL A 35 -4.14 -3.95 4.53
C VAL A 35 -2.95 -4.91 4.66
N ALA A 36 -2.15 -5.09 3.61
CA ALA A 36 -0.96 -5.93 3.67
C ALA A 36 0.05 -5.42 4.72
N GLN A 37 0.26 -4.10 4.78
CA GLN A 37 1.15 -3.50 5.76
C GLN A 37 0.59 -3.62 7.18
N ALA A 38 -0.72 -3.40 7.37
CA ALA A 38 -1.37 -3.56 8.66
C ALA A 38 -1.25 -5.01 9.17
N LEU A 39 -1.48 -6.00 8.30
CA LEU A 39 -1.29 -7.41 8.65
C LEU A 39 0.16 -7.72 9.02
N LYS A 40 1.16 -7.13 8.36
CA LYS A 40 2.58 -7.29 8.74
C LYS A 40 2.87 -6.71 10.13
N VAL A 41 2.33 -5.54 10.46
CA VAL A 41 2.53 -4.88 11.77
C VAL A 41 1.94 -5.71 12.91
N PHE A 42 0.87 -6.45 12.66
CA PHE A 42 0.20 -7.29 13.67
C PHE A 42 0.48 -8.80 13.49
N ASP A 43 1.61 -9.18 12.89
CA ASP A 43 2.07 -10.57 12.73
C ASP A 43 1.02 -11.50 12.09
N GLY A 44 0.24 -10.99 11.14
CA GLY A 44 -0.81 -11.71 10.45
C GLY A 44 -2.09 -11.94 11.28
N ASN A 45 -2.20 -11.34 12.47
CA ASN A 45 -3.38 -11.49 13.32
C ASN A 45 -4.57 -10.71 12.74
N VAL A 46 -5.43 -11.42 12.03
CA VAL A 46 -6.62 -10.88 11.35
C VAL A 46 -7.60 -10.23 12.34
N SER A 47 -7.81 -10.84 13.51
CA SER A 47 -8.77 -10.33 14.49
C SER A 47 -8.30 -9.01 15.10
N ARG A 48 -7.01 -8.94 15.48
CA ARG A 48 -6.38 -7.71 15.99
C ARG A 48 -6.39 -6.63 14.91
N THR A 49 -5.95 -6.97 13.70
CA THR A 49 -5.91 -6.03 12.57
C THR A 49 -7.29 -5.46 12.25
N ALA A 50 -8.34 -6.29 12.22
CA ALA A 50 -9.70 -5.81 11.97
C ALA A 50 -10.17 -4.81 13.03
N ARG A 51 -9.86 -5.08 14.30
CA ARG A 51 -10.18 -4.20 15.43
C ARG A 51 -9.47 -2.85 15.32
N GLU A 52 -8.17 -2.85 15.01
CA GLU A 52 -7.36 -1.63 14.87
C GLU A 52 -7.78 -0.79 13.65
N LEU A 53 -8.23 -1.46 12.58
CA LEU A 53 -8.77 -0.79 11.40
C LEU A 53 -10.24 -0.36 11.54
N GLY A 54 -10.91 -0.69 12.65
CA GLY A 54 -12.32 -0.37 12.88
C GLY A 54 -13.29 -1.06 11.91
N ILE A 55 -12.93 -2.24 11.38
CA ILE A 55 -13.77 -3.00 10.45
C ILE A 55 -14.09 -4.39 10.98
N THR A 56 -15.13 -5.02 10.43
CA THR A 56 -15.46 -6.40 10.79
C THR A 56 -14.40 -7.37 10.25
N ARG A 57 -14.17 -8.48 10.97
CA ARG A 57 -13.27 -9.56 10.52
C ARG A 57 -13.62 -10.05 9.11
N ARG A 58 -14.92 -10.13 8.79
CA ARG A 58 -15.41 -10.54 7.46
C ARG A 58 -15.03 -9.53 6.39
N ALA A 59 -15.17 -8.23 6.65
CA ALA A 59 -14.77 -7.19 5.71
C ALA A 59 -13.27 -7.24 5.41
N LEU A 60 -12.44 -7.45 6.44
CA LEU A 60 -10.99 -7.61 6.26
C LEU A 60 -10.67 -8.83 5.38
N GLN A 61 -11.32 -9.98 5.61
CA GLN A 61 -11.13 -11.17 4.78
C GLN A 61 -11.51 -10.95 3.31
N LEU A 62 -12.61 -10.24 3.06
CA LEU A 62 -13.03 -9.89 1.70
C LEU A 62 -12.03 -8.96 1.02
N LEU A 63 -11.49 -7.98 1.75
CA LEU A 63 -10.43 -7.10 1.23
C LEU A 63 -9.18 -7.90 0.86
N VAL A 64 -8.73 -8.82 1.72
CA VAL A 64 -7.57 -9.68 1.44
C VAL A 64 -7.82 -10.58 0.22
N ALA A 65 -9.00 -11.18 0.11
CA ALA A 65 -9.37 -11.99 -1.04
C ALA A 65 -9.38 -11.18 -2.34
N LYS A 66 -9.95 -9.98 -2.32
CA LYS A 66 -9.96 -9.05 -3.46
C LYS A 66 -8.55 -8.58 -3.84
N SER A 67 -7.66 -8.40 -2.86
CA SER A 67 -6.29 -7.93 -3.08
C SER A 67 -5.45 -8.95 -3.86
N ARG A 68 -5.65 -10.26 -3.59
CA ARG A 68 -4.92 -11.33 -4.30
C ARG A 68 -5.17 -11.34 -5.80
N THR A 69 -6.38 -11.03 -6.24
CA THR A 69 -6.75 -11.09 -7.66
C THR A 69 -6.16 -9.94 -8.50
N VAL A 70 -5.77 -8.83 -7.87
CA VAL A 70 -5.23 -7.65 -8.59
C VAL A 70 -3.78 -7.87 -9.01
N THR A 71 -2.99 -8.56 -8.18
CA THR A 71 -1.58 -8.87 -8.45
C THR A 71 -1.40 -9.78 -9.66
N ASP A 72 -2.34 -10.71 -9.89
CA ASP A 72 -2.29 -11.63 -11.03
C ASP A 72 -2.67 -10.97 -12.36
N THR A 73 -3.41 -9.85 -12.31
CA THR A 73 -3.86 -9.17 -13.54
C THR A 73 -2.82 -8.15 -14.05
N GLN A 74 -2.01 -7.57 -13.16
CA GLN A 74 -1.00 -6.57 -13.54
C GLN A 74 0.20 -7.17 -14.28
N SER A 75 0.54 -8.45 -14.06
CA SER A 75 1.59 -9.15 -14.82
C SER A 75 1.20 -9.46 -16.28
N ALA A 76 -0.07 -9.33 -16.65
CA ALA A 76 -0.55 -9.60 -18.00
C ALA A 76 -0.53 -8.36 -18.94
N GLN A 77 -0.29 -7.16 -18.42
CA GLN A 77 -0.25 -5.92 -19.22
C GLN A 77 1.16 -5.39 -19.51
N ASP A 78 2.20 -6.09 -19.06
CA ASP A 78 3.62 -5.73 -19.29
C ASP A 78 4.31 -6.62 -20.36
N ILE A 79 3.55 -7.22 -21.29
CA ILE A 79 4.08 -7.92 -22.49
C ILE A 79 3.65 -7.19 -23.76
#